data_AF-A0A959S220-F1
#
_entry.id   AF-A0A959S220-F1
#
_cell.length_a   1.000
_cell.length_b   1.000
_cell.length_c   1.000
_cell.angle_alpha   90.00
_cell.angle_beta   90.00
_cell.angle_gamma   90.00
#
_symmetry.space_group_name_H-M   'P 1'
#
loop_
_entity.id
_entity.type
_entity.pdbx_description
1 polymer ?
#
loop_
_entity_poly.entity_id
_entity_poly.type
_entity_poly.pdbx_seq_one_letter_code
_entity_poly.pdbx_strand_id
1 'polypeptide(L)'
;VLLIFSEAIIEFFKIKKNPSVSVSESLLNFRNWYGVLIITIASIIGFYWLSTKMEKFAEALDDQDNFIKEFLSNFLPGNEITGAVVVKILIMTLIVRIAFRAYLKMHQGKNEVKESLKLLLESKIIKSNSHFSLSSNDDLANLKKHNQSLKNLENKNNGLAKENLSMLIAIINSLIKTKDIITAKSTSEIHLTFLENRINKRFSESKVAQSTLPLLGFAGTIIGIMIAMGGMAGALKPDADPVELIKTIKSLSVAFDTTLVAVICAFIVRSKERKLLNDTSDLLIEREEIIESGLFSKFSK
;
A
#
# COMPACT_ATOMS: atom_id res chain seq x y z
N VAL A 1 -6.87 -11.97 14.95
CA VAL A 1 -5.94 -10.98 15.52
C VAL A 1 -6.63 -9.64 15.79
N LEU A 2 -7.17 -8.93 14.79
CA LEU A 2 -7.90 -7.67 15.03
C LEU A 2 -9.16 -7.81 15.91
N LEU A 3 -9.92 -8.90 15.77
CA LEU A 3 -11.07 -9.22 16.64
C LEU A 3 -10.65 -9.48 18.10
N ILE A 4 -9.53 -10.19 18.29
CA ILE A 4 -8.94 -10.45 19.61
C ILE A 4 -8.43 -9.14 20.22
N PHE A 5 -7.87 -8.26 19.41
CA PHE A 5 -7.41 -6.93 19.83
C PHE A 5 -8.57 -5.99 20.19
N SER A 6 -9.71 -6.08 19.49
CA SER A 6 -10.90 -5.29 19.83
C SER A 6 -11.57 -5.77 21.12
N GLU A 7 -11.65 -7.08 21.35
CA GLU A 7 -12.21 -7.63 22.60
C GLU A 7 -11.30 -7.29 23.81
N ALA A 8 -9.99 -7.34 23.61
CA ALA A 8 -8.97 -6.93 24.58
C ALA A 8 -9.12 -5.47 25.02
N ILE A 9 -9.36 -4.55 24.09
CA ILE A 9 -9.56 -3.13 24.40
C ILE A 9 -10.88 -2.93 25.17
N ILE A 10 -11.96 -3.63 24.78
CA ILE A 10 -13.28 -3.52 25.43
C ILE A 10 -13.23 -4.00 26.88
N GLU A 11 -12.57 -5.13 27.15
CA GLU A 11 -12.39 -5.68 28.51
C GLU A 11 -11.51 -4.77 29.38
N PHE A 12 -10.42 -4.21 28.83
CA PHE A 12 -9.56 -3.26 29.55
C PHE A 12 -10.32 -2.02 30.02
N PHE A 13 -11.26 -1.51 29.21
CA PHE A 13 -12.11 -0.38 29.60
C PHE A 13 -13.20 -0.73 30.61
N LYS A 14 -13.67 -1.99 30.65
CA LYS A 14 -14.63 -2.46 31.67
C LYS A 14 -13.99 -2.58 33.06
N ILE A 15 -12.77 -3.10 33.14
CA ILE A 15 -12.03 -3.27 34.41
C ILE A 15 -11.74 -1.92 35.06
N LYS A 16 -11.43 -0.88 34.26
CA LYS A 16 -11.23 0.49 34.75
C LYS A 16 -12.51 1.13 35.33
N LYS A 17 -13.69 0.62 34.97
CA LYS A 17 -14.99 1.22 35.30
C LYS A 17 -15.68 0.59 36.52
N ASN A 18 -15.25 -0.58 36.98
CA ASN A 18 -15.83 -1.25 38.16
C ASN A 18 -14.75 -1.99 38.99
N PRO A 19 -14.25 -1.40 40.10
CA PRO A 19 -13.14 -1.95 40.87
C PRO A 19 -13.52 -3.09 41.85
N SER A 20 -14.74 -3.65 41.78
CA SER A 20 -15.22 -4.68 42.71
C SER A 20 -14.94 -6.12 42.28
N VAL A 21 -14.09 -6.35 41.27
CA VAL A 21 -13.74 -7.70 40.79
C VAL A 21 -12.72 -8.35 41.73
N SER A 22 -13.00 -9.57 42.18
CA SER A 22 -12.17 -10.30 43.14
C SER A 22 -10.74 -10.53 42.64
N VAL A 23 -9.75 -10.33 43.51
CA VAL A 23 -8.31 -10.37 43.20
C VAL A 23 -7.85 -11.73 42.62
N SER A 24 -8.56 -12.80 42.90
CA SER A 24 -8.28 -14.14 42.34
C SER A 24 -8.64 -14.26 40.86
N GLU A 25 -9.68 -13.56 40.41
CA GLU A 25 -10.17 -13.59 39.02
C GLU A 25 -9.31 -12.70 38.12
N SER A 26 -8.81 -11.58 38.66
CA SER A 26 -7.87 -10.69 37.97
C SER A 26 -6.49 -11.33 37.76
N LEU A 27 -6.00 -12.15 38.69
CA LEU A 27 -4.75 -12.91 38.52
C LEU A 27 -4.85 -14.03 37.47
N LEU A 28 -5.99 -14.72 37.40
CA LEU A 28 -6.23 -15.75 36.38
C LEU A 28 -6.33 -15.14 34.98
N ASN A 29 -6.99 -13.98 34.86
CA ASN A 29 -6.99 -13.18 33.63
C ASN A 29 -5.59 -12.70 33.29
N PHE A 30 -4.82 -12.14 34.24
CA PHE A 30 -3.45 -11.68 34.00
C PHE A 30 -2.53 -12.77 33.43
N ARG A 31 -2.65 -14.02 33.92
CA ARG A 31 -1.91 -15.18 33.40
C ARG A 31 -2.29 -15.52 31.95
N ASN A 32 -3.58 -15.46 31.60
CA ASN A 32 -4.05 -15.66 30.23
C ASN A 32 -3.59 -14.52 29.29
N TRP A 33 -3.58 -13.29 29.79
CA TRP A 33 -3.07 -12.12 29.07
C TRP A 33 -1.55 -12.20 28.83
N TYR A 34 -0.78 -12.71 29.78
CA TYR A 34 0.65 -12.97 29.59
C TYR A 34 0.89 -14.04 28.52
N GLY A 35 0.06 -15.08 28.47
CA GLY A 35 0.08 -16.07 27.38
C GLY A 35 -0.21 -15.44 26.02
N VAL A 36 -1.24 -14.60 25.92
CA VAL A 36 -1.57 -13.86 24.68
C VAL A 36 -0.47 -12.89 24.28
N LEU A 37 0.15 -12.19 25.24
CA LEU A 37 1.27 -11.28 25.01
C LEU A 37 2.50 -12.03 24.51
N ILE A 38 2.85 -13.16 25.14
CA ILE A 38 3.97 -14.02 24.71
C ILE A 38 3.71 -14.58 23.31
N ILE A 39 2.49 -15.06 23.02
CA ILE A 39 2.12 -15.53 21.68
C ILE A 39 2.18 -14.39 20.66
N THR A 40 1.78 -13.18 21.03
CA THR A 40 1.83 -12.01 20.14
C THR A 40 3.27 -11.56 19.88
N ILE A 41 4.12 -11.53 20.91
CA ILE A 41 5.55 -11.20 20.78
C ILE A 41 6.28 -12.29 20.00
N ALA A 42 6.01 -13.57 20.26
CA ALA A 42 6.53 -14.69 19.48
C ALA A 42 6.04 -14.65 18.03
N SER A 43 4.80 -14.21 17.79
CA SER A 43 4.26 -13.98 16.45
C SER A 43 4.95 -12.80 15.76
N ILE A 44 5.31 -11.73 16.47
CA ILE A 44 6.03 -10.57 15.95
C ILE A 44 7.50 -10.92 15.65
N ILE A 45 8.16 -11.67 16.53
CA ILE A 45 9.54 -12.15 16.34
C ILE A 45 9.58 -13.17 15.20
N GLY A 46 8.62 -14.10 15.18
CA GLY A 46 8.41 -15.03 14.07
C GLY A 46 8.08 -14.29 12.76
N PHE A 47 7.30 -13.21 12.81
CA PHE A 47 6.99 -12.34 11.67
C PHE A 47 8.23 -11.58 11.17
N TYR A 48 9.13 -11.14 12.05
CA TYR A 48 10.39 -10.50 11.67
C TYR A 48 11.36 -11.50 11.03
N TRP A 49 11.50 -12.70 11.62
CA TRP A 49 12.34 -13.78 11.10
C TRP A 49 11.79 -14.38 9.79
N LEU A 50 10.46 -14.53 9.68
CA LEU A 50 9.80 -14.98 8.46
C LEU A 50 9.86 -13.89 7.39
N SER A 51 9.77 -12.62 7.73
CA SER A 51 9.89 -11.51 6.78
C SER A 51 11.23 -11.48 6.05
N THR A 52 12.34 -11.77 6.74
CA THR A 52 13.69 -11.82 6.13
C THR A 52 13.90 -13.08 5.29
N LYS A 53 13.25 -14.19 5.66
CA LYS A 53 13.18 -15.41 4.82
C LYS A 53 12.27 -15.24 3.60
N MET A 54 11.20 -14.45 3.71
CA MET A 54 10.24 -14.20 2.62
C MET A 54 10.80 -13.29 1.50
N GLU A 55 11.88 -12.56 1.78
CA GLU A 55 12.63 -11.82 0.76
C GLU A 55 13.40 -12.80 -0.16
N LYS A 56 13.97 -13.86 0.43
CA LYS A 56 14.54 -15.01 -0.30
C LYS A 56 13.46 -15.91 -0.95
N PHE A 57 12.25 -15.94 -0.40
CA PHE A 57 11.08 -16.64 -0.95
C PHE A 57 10.59 -16.02 -2.26
N ALA A 58 10.70 -14.69 -2.41
CA ALA A 58 10.40 -14.02 -3.65
C ALA A 58 11.44 -14.33 -4.75
N GLU A 59 12.69 -14.58 -4.38
CA GLU A 59 13.77 -15.02 -5.28
C GLU A 59 13.69 -16.52 -5.62
N ALA A 60 13.17 -17.35 -4.71
CA ALA A 60 13.05 -18.80 -4.90
C ALA A 60 11.78 -19.26 -5.64
N LEU A 61 10.83 -18.35 -5.92
CA LEU A 61 9.60 -18.64 -6.67
C LEU A 61 9.83 -19.00 -8.16
N ASP A 62 11.08 -18.92 -8.63
CA ASP A 62 11.50 -19.34 -9.97
C ASP A 62 11.73 -20.87 -10.08
N ASP A 63 11.80 -21.60 -8.95
CA ASP A 63 12.01 -23.06 -8.91
C ASP A 63 10.86 -23.76 -8.14
N GLN A 64 9.74 -23.98 -8.84
CA GLN A 64 8.44 -24.31 -8.23
C GLN A 64 8.33 -25.71 -7.59
N ASP A 65 9.08 -26.71 -8.07
CA ASP A 65 8.81 -28.12 -7.73
C ASP A 65 9.47 -28.60 -6.43
N ASN A 66 10.67 -28.10 -6.10
CA ASN A 66 11.34 -28.43 -4.84
C ASN A 66 10.71 -27.69 -3.65
N PHE A 67 10.28 -26.46 -3.88
CA PHE A 67 9.69 -25.62 -2.85
C PHE A 67 8.37 -26.18 -2.31
N ILE A 68 7.46 -26.65 -3.17
CA ILE A 68 6.17 -27.21 -2.72
C ILE A 68 6.38 -28.44 -1.85
N LYS A 69 7.33 -29.32 -2.20
CA LYS A 69 7.64 -30.53 -1.43
C LYS A 69 8.26 -30.20 -0.07
N GLU A 70 9.19 -29.25 -0.01
CA GLU A 70 9.86 -28.85 1.23
C GLU A 70 8.93 -28.01 2.14
N PHE A 71 8.03 -27.21 1.57
CA PHE A 71 7.04 -26.45 2.30
C PHE A 71 5.98 -27.36 2.95
N LEU A 72 5.47 -28.35 2.19
CA LEU A 72 4.48 -29.30 2.70
C LEU A 72 5.07 -30.26 3.75
N SER A 73 6.33 -30.69 3.61
CA SER A 73 6.97 -31.61 4.56
C SER A 73 7.29 -30.96 5.91
N ASN A 74 7.62 -29.66 5.91
CA ASN A 74 7.99 -28.93 7.13
C ASN A 74 6.77 -28.40 7.93
N PHE A 75 5.61 -28.21 7.29
CA PHE A 75 4.43 -27.61 7.93
C PHE A 75 3.33 -28.60 8.34
N LEU A 76 3.44 -29.87 7.96
CA LEU A 76 2.48 -30.93 8.32
C LEU A 76 3.07 -32.00 9.26
N PRO A 77 3.59 -31.68 10.47
CA PRO A 77 3.92 -32.71 11.43
C PRO A 77 2.64 -33.19 12.14
N GLY A 78 2.13 -34.36 11.74
CA GLY A 78 1.36 -35.32 12.55
C GLY A 78 -0.01 -34.94 13.11
N ASN A 79 -0.40 -33.66 13.17
CA ASN A 79 -1.70 -33.21 13.68
C ASN A 79 -2.38 -32.30 12.64
N GLU A 80 -3.28 -32.87 11.85
CA GLU A 80 -3.94 -32.23 10.70
C GLU A 80 -4.68 -30.93 11.05
N ILE A 81 -5.21 -30.81 12.28
CA ILE A 81 -5.88 -29.59 12.76
C ILE A 81 -4.87 -28.43 12.93
N THR A 82 -3.66 -28.73 13.41
CA THR A 82 -2.63 -27.71 13.65
C THR A 82 -2.10 -27.18 12.31
N GLY A 83 -1.92 -28.07 11.32
CA GLY A 83 -1.49 -27.68 9.97
C GLY A 83 -2.46 -26.73 9.27
N ALA A 84 -3.76 -27.05 9.26
CA ALA A 84 -4.77 -26.21 8.61
C ALA A 84 -4.88 -24.81 9.25
N VAL A 85 -4.79 -24.72 10.59
CA VAL A 85 -4.80 -23.44 11.32
C VAL A 85 -3.55 -22.62 11.00
N VAL A 86 -2.38 -23.24 10.94
CA VAL A 86 -1.12 -22.55 10.62
C VAL A 86 -1.14 -22.03 9.18
N VAL A 87 -1.58 -22.85 8.22
CA VAL A 87 -1.73 -22.43 6.81
C VAL A 87 -2.71 -21.27 6.68
N LYS A 88 -3.85 -21.31 7.38
CA LYS A 88 -4.80 -20.19 7.43
C LYS A 88 -4.13 -18.90 7.89
N ILE A 89 -3.40 -18.96 9.01
CA ILE A 89 -2.73 -17.79 9.57
C ILE A 89 -1.68 -17.24 8.60
N LEU A 90 -0.91 -18.11 7.94
CA LEU A 90 0.10 -17.70 6.95
C LEU A 90 -0.54 -17.00 5.74
N ILE A 91 -1.55 -17.61 5.13
CA ILE A 91 -2.24 -17.04 3.95
C ILE A 91 -2.91 -15.72 4.33
N MET A 92 -3.62 -15.65 5.45
CA MET A 92 -4.24 -14.40 5.91
C MET A 92 -3.20 -13.31 6.18
N THR A 93 -2.07 -13.65 6.79
CA THR A 93 -0.98 -12.70 7.05
C THR A 93 -0.39 -12.17 5.74
N LEU A 94 -0.20 -13.04 4.74
CA LEU A 94 0.30 -12.66 3.43
C LEU A 94 -0.69 -11.74 2.70
N ILE A 95 -1.99 -12.07 2.71
CA ILE A 95 -3.07 -11.23 2.15
C ILE A 95 -3.03 -9.82 2.76
N VAL A 96 -3.01 -9.73 4.10
CA VAL A 96 -2.99 -8.45 4.80
C VAL A 96 -1.72 -7.66 4.49
N ARG A 97 -0.57 -8.33 4.41
CA ARG A 97 0.72 -7.69 4.09
C ARG A 97 0.74 -7.11 2.67
N ILE A 98 0.25 -7.86 1.68
CA ILE A 98 0.14 -7.39 0.29
C ILE A 98 -0.79 -6.17 0.23
N ALA A 99 -1.96 -6.26 0.87
CA ALA A 99 -2.93 -5.16 0.90
C ALA A 99 -2.37 -3.90 1.60
N PHE A 100 -1.68 -4.07 2.72
CA PHE A 100 -1.08 -2.97 3.47
C PHE A 100 0.09 -2.32 2.72
N ARG A 101 0.95 -3.12 2.06
CA ARG A 101 2.06 -2.59 1.24
C ARG A 101 1.53 -1.79 0.05
N ALA A 102 0.49 -2.29 -0.61
CA ALA A 102 -0.20 -1.55 -1.67
C ALA A 102 -0.76 -0.23 -1.13
N TYR A 103 -1.42 -0.26 0.03
CA TYR A 103 -1.96 0.94 0.68
C TYR A 103 -0.88 2.00 0.99
N LEU A 104 0.23 1.60 1.61
CA LEU A 104 1.32 2.52 1.94
C LEU A 104 1.92 3.19 0.70
N LYS A 105 2.14 2.43 -0.38
CA LYS A 105 2.72 2.99 -1.61
C LYS A 105 1.77 3.96 -2.32
N MET A 106 0.47 3.68 -2.32
CA MET A 106 -0.52 4.64 -2.81
C MET A 106 -0.50 5.96 -2.02
N HIS A 107 -0.39 5.86 -0.69
CA HIS A 107 -0.35 7.04 0.17
C HIS A 107 0.97 7.84 0.02
N GLN A 108 2.09 7.16 -0.19
CA GLN A 108 3.37 7.80 -0.53
C GLN A 108 3.26 8.58 -1.84
N GLY A 109 2.66 7.99 -2.88
CA GLY A 109 2.42 8.66 -4.16
C GLY A 109 1.64 9.97 -4.01
N LYS A 110 0.52 9.95 -3.27
CA LYS A 110 -0.26 11.17 -2.99
C LYS A 110 0.54 12.25 -2.26
N ASN A 111 1.31 11.86 -1.25
CA ASN A 111 2.12 12.79 -0.47
C ASN A 111 3.21 13.44 -1.33
N GLU A 112 3.88 12.66 -2.19
CA GLU A 112 4.87 13.19 -3.15
C GLU A 112 4.25 14.25 -4.08
N VAL A 113 3.03 14.00 -4.58
CA VAL A 113 2.30 14.98 -5.43
C VAL A 113 1.98 16.24 -4.64
N LYS A 114 1.41 16.10 -3.43
CA LYS A 114 1.07 17.25 -2.58
C LYS A 114 2.30 18.11 -2.22
N GLU A 115 3.41 17.47 -1.88
CA GLU A 115 4.67 18.14 -1.58
C GLU A 115 5.21 18.88 -2.82
N SER A 116 5.13 18.25 -3.99
CA SER A 116 5.55 18.88 -5.23
C SER A 116 4.70 20.10 -5.60
N LEU A 117 3.38 20.05 -5.38
CA LEU A 117 2.47 21.18 -5.58
C LEU A 117 2.81 22.33 -4.63
N LYS A 118 3.08 22.02 -3.36
CA LYS A 118 3.48 23.02 -2.36
C LYS A 118 4.75 23.76 -2.80
N LEU A 119 5.76 23.04 -3.31
CA LEU A 119 6.99 23.64 -3.80
C LEU A 119 6.77 24.49 -5.07
N LEU A 120 5.86 24.09 -5.95
CA LEU A 120 5.46 24.89 -7.12
C LEU A 120 4.84 26.22 -6.67
N LEU A 121 3.88 26.17 -5.75
CA LEU A 121 3.25 27.36 -5.15
C LEU A 121 4.25 28.27 -4.44
N GLU A 122 5.27 27.68 -3.79
CA GLU A 122 6.33 28.43 -3.12
C GLU A 122 7.35 29.04 -4.09
N SER A 123 7.34 28.65 -5.37
CA SER A 123 8.25 29.20 -6.36
C SER A 123 8.02 30.70 -6.53
N LYS A 124 9.13 31.46 -6.48
CA LYS A 124 9.11 32.93 -6.54
C LYS A 124 8.49 33.47 -7.84
N ILE A 125 8.60 32.72 -8.94
CA ILE A 125 8.04 33.12 -10.25
C ILE A 125 6.52 33.08 -10.19
N ILE A 126 5.94 32.03 -9.62
CA ILE A 126 4.49 31.88 -9.49
C ILE A 126 3.94 32.95 -8.53
N LYS A 127 4.62 33.22 -7.41
CA LYS A 127 4.23 34.26 -6.45
C LYS A 127 4.46 35.71 -6.92
N SER A 128 5.33 35.95 -7.90
CA SER A 128 5.67 37.33 -8.31
C SER A 128 4.48 38.00 -9.03
N ASN A 129 4.04 39.17 -8.60
CA ASN A 129 2.99 39.95 -9.29
C ASN A 129 3.48 40.65 -10.58
N SER A 130 4.73 40.43 -10.99
CA SER A 130 5.33 41.07 -12.17
C SER A 130 4.82 40.44 -13.47
N HIS A 131 4.31 41.27 -14.38
CA HIS A 131 4.20 40.90 -15.80
C HIS A 131 5.61 40.85 -16.41
N PHE A 132 5.84 39.90 -17.33
CA PHE A 132 7.11 39.75 -18.02
C PHE A 132 6.89 39.95 -19.51
N SER A 133 7.60 40.92 -20.09
CA SER A 133 7.67 41.05 -21.54
C SER A 133 8.79 40.19 -22.11
N LEU A 134 8.47 39.31 -23.06
CA LEU A 134 9.47 38.47 -23.75
C LEU A 134 10.41 39.29 -24.66
N SER A 135 10.08 40.56 -24.93
CA SER A 135 10.93 41.50 -25.67
C SER A 135 11.85 42.34 -24.78
N SER A 136 11.61 42.38 -23.47
CA SER A 136 12.40 43.14 -22.50
C SER A 136 13.63 42.34 -22.02
N ASN A 137 14.82 42.93 -22.18
CA ASN A 137 16.08 42.32 -21.71
C ASN A 137 16.15 42.22 -20.18
N ASP A 138 15.54 43.17 -19.46
CA ASP A 138 15.53 43.18 -18.00
C ASP A 138 14.60 42.08 -17.43
N ASP A 139 13.45 41.86 -18.07
CA ASP A 139 12.54 40.78 -17.71
C ASP A 139 13.16 39.40 -18.00
N LEU A 140 13.89 39.29 -19.10
CA LEU A 140 14.63 38.08 -19.44
C LEU A 140 15.77 37.80 -18.44
N ALA A 141 16.47 38.84 -17.98
CA ALA A 141 17.50 38.73 -16.93
C ALA A 141 16.87 38.30 -15.59
N ASN A 142 15.71 38.86 -15.23
CA ASN A 142 14.96 38.47 -14.05
C ASN A 142 14.49 37.02 -14.12
N LEU A 143 14.00 36.55 -15.27
CA LEU A 143 13.63 35.16 -15.49
C LEU A 143 14.81 34.20 -15.36
N LYS A 144 15.98 34.55 -15.93
CA LYS A 144 17.21 33.76 -15.76
C LYS A 144 17.60 33.64 -14.29
N LYS A 145 17.51 34.72 -13.51
CA LYS A 145 17.79 34.72 -12.07
C LYS A 145 16.84 33.79 -11.31
N HIS A 146 15.55 33.83 -11.63
CA HIS A 146 14.59 32.93 -11.02
C HIS A 146 14.80 31.47 -11.43
N ASN A 147 15.13 31.21 -12.70
CA ASN A 147 15.46 29.88 -13.19
C ASN A 147 16.66 29.26 -12.46
N GLN A 148 17.69 30.06 -12.16
CA GLN A 148 18.82 29.62 -11.34
C GLN A 148 18.40 29.26 -9.91
N SER A 149 17.48 30.02 -9.31
CA SER A 149 16.95 29.70 -7.98
C SER A 149 16.15 28.40 -7.96
N LEU A 150 15.44 28.09 -9.05
CA LEU A 150 14.72 26.84 -9.22
C LEU A 150 15.68 25.65 -9.36
N LYS A 151 16.78 25.77 -10.11
CA LYS A 151 17.81 24.71 -10.17
C LYS A 151 18.39 24.39 -8.79
N ASN A 152 18.57 25.40 -7.95
CA ASN A 152 19.04 25.19 -6.57
C ASN A 152 17.99 24.44 -5.72
N LEU A 153 16.70 24.70 -5.94
CA LEU A 153 15.62 23.95 -5.29
C LEU A 153 15.53 22.52 -5.85
N GLU A 154 15.65 22.35 -7.17
CA GLU A 154 15.65 21.05 -7.83
C GLU A 154 16.73 20.14 -7.24
N ASN A 155 17.96 20.65 -7.10
CA ASN A 155 19.09 19.89 -6.55
C ASN A 155 18.92 19.50 -5.07
N LYS A 156 18.08 20.22 -4.32
CA LYS A 156 17.80 19.94 -2.91
C LYS A 156 16.63 18.97 -2.71
N ASN A 157 15.84 18.73 -3.74
CA ASN A 157 14.65 17.91 -3.69
C ASN A 157 14.88 16.58 -4.42
N ASN A 158 14.06 15.58 -4.10
CA ASN A 158 14.10 14.26 -4.70
C ASN A 158 12.71 13.83 -5.19
N GLY A 159 12.66 12.75 -5.98
CA GLY A 159 11.42 12.17 -6.47
C GLY A 159 10.57 13.17 -7.26
N LEU A 160 9.25 13.14 -7.03
CA LEU A 160 8.29 13.90 -7.81
C LEU A 160 8.43 15.42 -7.66
N ALA A 161 8.91 15.89 -6.50
CA ALA A 161 9.21 17.30 -6.26
C ALA A 161 10.34 17.82 -7.17
N LYS A 162 11.43 17.05 -7.28
CA LYS A 162 12.54 17.36 -8.19
C LYS A 162 12.06 17.42 -9.64
N GLU A 163 11.24 16.46 -10.03
CA GLU A 163 10.71 16.38 -11.39
C GLU A 163 9.81 17.56 -11.74
N ASN A 164 8.88 17.93 -10.86
CA ASN A 164 8.04 19.10 -11.06
C ASN A 164 8.85 20.40 -11.15
N LEU A 165 9.96 20.52 -10.41
CA LEU A 165 10.87 21.66 -10.55
C LEU A 165 11.66 21.62 -11.87
N SER A 166 12.16 20.46 -12.28
CA SER A 166 12.86 20.26 -13.57
C SER A 166 11.99 20.63 -14.76
N MET A 167 10.70 20.33 -14.67
CA MET A 167 9.66 20.66 -15.65
C MET A 167 9.42 22.17 -15.71
N LEU A 168 9.26 22.84 -14.57
CA LEU A 168 9.10 24.28 -14.53
C LEU A 168 10.35 25.01 -15.06
N ILE A 169 11.54 24.47 -14.77
CA ILE A 169 12.82 24.91 -15.37
C ILE A 169 12.81 24.72 -16.90
N ALA A 170 12.33 23.58 -17.40
CA ALA A 170 12.23 23.30 -18.84
C ALA A 170 11.29 24.28 -19.55
N ILE A 171 10.11 24.55 -18.97
CA ILE A 171 9.14 25.53 -19.50
C ILE A 171 9.76 26.94 -19.55
N ILE A 172 10.47 27.35 -18.50
CA ILE A 172 11.15 28.65 -18.49
C ILE A 172 12.27 28.69 -19.51
N ASN A 173 13.05 27.62 -19.66
CA ASN A 173 14.10 27.53 -20.66
C ASN A 173 13.52 27.62 -22.08
N SER A 174 12.37 27.00 -22.35
CA SER A 174 11.68 27.18 -23.64
C SER A 174 11.26 28.63 -23.83
N LEU A 175 10.62 29.27 -22.83
CA LEU A 175 10.24 30.68 -22.91
C LEU A 175 11.45 31.60 -23.19
N ILE A 176 12.58 31.37 -22.51
CA ILE A 176 13.81 32.17 -22.70
C ILE A 176 14.40 31.97 -24.09
N LYS A 177 14.38 30.74 -24.62
CA LYS A 177 15.04 30.38 -25.88
C LYS A 177 14.20 30.75 -27.09
N THR A 178 12.91 30.40 -27.09
CA THR A 178 12.03 30.59 -28.24
C THR A 178 11.35 31.94 -28.23
N LYS A 179 11.23 32.58 -27.05
CA LYS A 179 10.42 33.78 -26.84
C LYS A 179 8.98 33.60 -27.33
N ASP A 180 8.50 32.36 -27.30
CA ASP A 180 7.19 31.97 -27.77
C ASP A 180 6.46 31.17 -26.68
N ILE A 181 5.27 31.64 -26.34
CA ILE A 181 4.40 31.06 -25.32
C ILE A 181 3.81 29.74 -25.81
N ILE A 182 3.53 29.62 -27.11
CA ILE A 182 2.90 28.42 -27.69
C ILE A 182 3.82 27.21 -27.50
N THR A 183 5.11 27.36 -27.83
CA THR A 183 6.12 26.31 -27.62
C THR A 183 6.33 25.98 -26.13
N ALA A 184 6.21 26.96 -25.24
CA ALA A 184 6.33 26.71 -23.80
C ALA A 184 5.11 25.98 -23.22
N LYS A 185 3.92 26.28 -23.73
CA LYS A 185 2.67 25.62 -23.35
C LYS A 185 2.67 24.15 -23.80
N SER A 186 3.06 23.87 -25.04
CA SER A 186 3.20 22.48 -25.50
C SER A 186 4.24 21.69 -24.70
N THR A 187 5.33 22.34 -24.27
CA THR A 187 6.31 21.73 -23.36
C THR A 187 5.70 21.38 -22.00
N SER A 188 4.82 22.24 -21.46
CA SER A 188 4.07 21.99 -20.22
C SER A 188 3.12 20.80 -20.35
N GLU A 189 2.34 20.72 -21.43
CA GLU A 189 1.40 19.63 -21.72
C GLU A 189 2.10 18.27 -21.85
N ILE A 190 3.23 18.23 -22.58
CA ILE A 190 4.06 17.03 -22.71
C ILE A 190 4.50 16.54 -21.32
N HIS A 191 4.97 17.45 -20.47
CA HIS A 191 5.42 17.06 -19.14
C HIS A 191 4.26 16.65 -18.23
N LEU A 192 3.07 17.26 -18.34
CA LEU A 192 1.89 16.83 -17.59
C LEU A 192 1.58 15.36 -17.86
N THR A 193 1.59 14.96 -19.13
CA THR A 193 1.45 13.55 -19.54
C THR A 193 2.52 12.65 -18.92
N PHE A 194 3.79 13.10 -18.86
CA PHE A 194 4.86 12.35 -18.19
C PHE A 194 4.61 12.17 -16.69
N LEU A 195 4.10 13.20 -16.03
CA LEU A 195 3.79 13.17 -14.60
C LEU A 195 2.60 12.25 -14.30
N GLU A 196 1.54 12.30 -15.11
CA GLU A 196 0.41 11.36 -15.05
C GLU A 196 0.88 9.91 -15.18
N ASN A 197 1.75 9.63 -16.15
CA ASN A 197 2.33 8.29 -16.34
C ASN A 197 3.14 7.83 -15.12
N ARG A 198 3.91 8.74 -14.50
CA ARG A 198 4.67 8.45 -13.28
C ARG A 198 3.76 8.14 -12.10
N ILE A 199 2.71 8.94 -11.91
CA ILE A 199 1.71 8.73 -10.87
C ILE A 199 1.01 7.39 -11.10
N ASN A 200 0.54 7.12 -12.32
CA ASN A 200 -0.06 5.85 -12.69
C ASN A 200 0.88 4.66 -12.43
N LYS A 201 2.19 4.82 -12.66
CA LYS A 201 3.19 3.81 -12.32
C LYS A 201 3.29 3.59 -10.81
N ARG A 202 3.17 4.62 -9.96
CA ARG A 202 3.13 4.45 -8.49
C ARG A 202 1.90 3.66 -8.03
N PHE A 203 0.77 3.80 -8.74
CA PHE A 203 -0.45 3.03 -8.47
C PHE A 203 -0.43 1.63 -9.10
N SER A 204 0.51 1.31 -9.99
CA SER A 204 0.59 -0.01 -10.66
C SER A 204 0.71 -1.17 -9.67
N GLU A 205 1.39 -0.98 -8.54
CA GLU A 205 1.52 -2.01 -7.51
C GLU A 205 0.20 -2.30 -6.79
N SER A 206 -0.67 -1.30 -6.66
CA SER A 206 -2.04 -1.49 -6.19
C SER A 206 -2.83 -2.36 -7.17
N LYS A 207 -2.66 -2.14 -8.48
CA LYS A 207 -3.31 -2.96 -9.52
C LYS A 207 -2.85 -4.41 -9.46
N VAL A 208 -1.55 -4.64 -9.24
CA VAL A 208 -1.00 -5.99 -9.01
C VAL A 208 -1.61 -6.61 -7.75
N ALA A 209 -1.67 -5.88 -6.63
CA ALA A 209 -2.30 -6.39 -5.42
C ALA A 209 -3.79 -6.74 -5.64
N GLN A 210 -4.53 -5.93 -6.38
CA GLN A 210 -5.95 -6.20 -6.70
C GLN A 210 -6.15 -7.45 -7.55
N SER A 211 -5.21 -7.78 -8.45
CA SER A 211 -5.28 -9.01 -9.24
C SER A 211 -4.77 -10.23 -8.47
N THR A 212 -3.76 -10.08 -7.63
CA THR A 212 -3.16 -11.18 -6.87
C THR A 212 -3.98 -11.59 -5.64
N LEU A 213 -4.62 -10.65 -4.94
CA LEU A 213 -5.37 -10.95 -3.71
C LEU A 213 -6.49 -11.99 -3.94
N PRO A 214 -7.37 -11.87 -4.96
CA PRO A 214 -8.37 -12.90 -5.26
C PRO A 214 -7.76 -14.26 -5.58
N LEU A 215 -6.64 -14.30 -6.32
CA LEU A 215 -5.93 -15.55 -6.64
C LEU A 215 -5.38 -16.21 -5.38
N LEU A 216 -4.86 -15.43 -4.43
CA LEU A 216 -4.36 -15.94 -3.16
C LEU A 216 -5.51 -16.46 -2.27
N GLY A 217 -6.66 -15.79 -2.30
CA GLY A 217 -7.89 -16.29 -1.69
C GLY A 217 -8.39 -17.58 -2.31
N PHE A 218 -8.28 -17.72 -3.63
CA PHE A 218 -8.63 -18.94 -4.37
C PHE A 218 -7.70 -20.10 -4.01
N ALA A 219 -6.39 -19.85 -3.90
CA ALA A 219 -5.42 -20.84 -3.45
C ALA A 219 -5.74 -21.35 -2.02
N GLY A 220 -6.14 -20.45 -1.12
CA GLY A 220 -6.60 -20.82 0.23
C GLY A 220 -7.81 -21.75 0.21
N THR A 221 -8.79 -21.50 -0.67
CA THR A 221 -9.92 -22.42 -0.90
C THR A 221 -9.48 -23.80 -1.39
N ILE A 222 -8.59 -23.86 -2.39
CA ILE A 222 -8.10 -25.14 -2.93
C ILE A 222 -7.44 -25.94 -1.81
N ILE A 223 -6.57 -25.32 -1.01
CA ILE A 223 -5.88 -26.00 0.10
C ILE A 223 -6.88 -26.49 1.14
N GLY A 224 -7.83 -25.65 1.57
CA GLY A 224 -8.83 -26.05 2.57
C GLY A 224 -9.74 -27.18 2.07
N ILE A 225 -10.13 -27.17 0.80
CA ILE A 225 -10.92 -28.25 0.17
C ILE A 225 -10.09 -29.54 0.07
N MET A 226 -8.83 -29.48 -0.36
CA MET A 226 -7.97 -30.68 -0.43
C MET A 226 -7.81 -31.34 0.94
N ILE A 227 -7.61 -30.55 2.01
CA ILE A 227 -7.53 -31.08 3.38
C ILE A 227 -8.88 -31.67 3.82
N ALA A 228 -10.00 -31.00 3.52
CA ALA A 228 -11.33 -31.50 3.82
C ALA A 228 -11.63 -32.83 3.11
N MET A 229 -11.27 -32.96 1.83
CA MET A 229 -11.45 -34.19 1.06
C MET A 229 -10.64 -35.36 1.64
N GLY A 230 -9.40 -35.12 2.09
CA GLY A 230 -8.59 -36.11 2.78
C GLY A 230 -9.23 -36.61 4.08
N GLY A 231 -9.77 -35.70 4.89
CA GLY A 231 -10.46 -36.02 6.14
C GLY A 231 -11.81 -36.73 5.93
N MET A 232 -12.51 -36.42 4.84
CA MET A 232 -13.81 -37.03 4.52
C MET A 232 -13.71 -38.52 4.20
N ALA A 233 -12.58 -38.97 3.61
CA ALA A 233 -12.33 -40.39 3.36
C ALA A 233 -12.17 -41.21 4.65
N GLY A 234 -11.68 -40.58 5.74
CA GLY A 234 -11.66 -41.18 7.08
C GLY A 234 -13.06 -41.25 7.69
N ALA A 235 -13.80 -40.14 7.60
CA ALA A 235 -15.12 -39.97 8.20
C ALA A 235 -16.23 -40.86 7.60
N LEU A 236 -16.00 -41.48 6.44
CA LEU A 236 -16.96 -42.37 5.76
C LEU A 236 -16.76 -43.86 6.10
N LYS A 237 -15.81 -44.20 6.97
CA LYS A 237 -15.64 -45.59 7.43
C LYS A 237 -16.81 -46.01 8.34
N PRO A 238 -17.22 -47.30 8.33
CA PRO A 238 -18.37 -47.79 9.10
C PRO A 238 -18.28 -47.51 10.61
N ASP A 239 -17.06 -47.41 11.15
CA ASP A 239 -16.77 -47.14 12.56
C ASP A 239 -16.22 -45.71 12.81
N ALA A 240 -16.47 -44.78 11.88
CA ALA A 240 -15.89 -43.44 11.95
C ALA A 240 -16.41 -42.64 13.15
N ASP A 241 -15.49 -41.99 13.85
CA ASP A 241 -15.79 -41.07 14.96
C ASP A 241 -16.46 -39.79 14.40
N PRO A 242 -17.63 -39.37 14.91
CA PRO A 242 -18.26 -38.08 14.57
C PRO A 242 -17.31 -36.86 14.64
N VAL A 243 -16.25 -36.95 15.45
CA VAL A 243 -15.19 -35.94 15.53
C VAL A 243 -14.46 -35.73 14.19
N GLU A 244 -14.30 -36.76 13.34
CA GLU A 244 -13.67 -36.63 12.02
C GLU A 244 -14.51 -35.81 11.02
N LEU A 245 -15.83 -35.94 11.11
CA LEU A 245 -16.75 -35.12 10.31
C LEU A 245 -16.65 -33.64 10.72
N ILE A 246 -16.56 -33.35 12.02
CA ILE A 246 -16.39 -31.98 12.54
C ILE A 246 -15.05 -31.39 12.10
N LYS A 247 -13.96 -32.18 12.07
CA LYS A 247 -12.65 -31.72 11.57
C LYS A 247 -12.73 -31.32 10.09
N THR A 248 -13.41 -32.12 9.29
CA THR A 248 -13.63 -31.87 7.86
C THR A 248 -14.44 -30.60 7.60
N ILE A 249 -15.49 -30.35 8.40
CA ILE A 249 -16.28 -29.10 8.31
C ILE A 249 -15.43 -27.89 8.69
N LYS A 250 -14.56 -28.02 9.71
CA LYS A 250 -13.65 -26.94 10.13
C LYS A 250 -12.62 -26.60 9.04
N SER A 251 -12.03 -27.57 8.35
CA SER A 251 -11.08 -27.30 7.25
C SER A 251 -11.77 -26.64 6.06
N LEU A 252 -13.04 -27.00 5.78
CA LEU A 252 -13.84 -26.31 4.78
C LEU A 252 -14.15 -24.85 5.18
N SER A 253 -14.41 -24.59 6.47
CA SER A 253 -14.54 -23.22 6.98
C SER A 253 -13.26 -22.40 6.82
N VAL A 254 -12.08 -23.02 6.99
CA VAL A 254 -10.79 -22.35 6.71
C VAL A 254 -10.70 -21.89 5.25
N ALA A 255 -11.11 -22.73 4.30
CA ALA A 255 -11.14 -22.37 2.88
C ALA A 255 -11.97 -21.10 2.65
N PHE A 256 -13.22 -21.07 3.12
CA PHE A 256 -14.10 -19.92 2.95
C PHE A 256 -13.57 -18.65 3.61
N ASP A 257 -13.02 -18.76 4.82
CA ASP A 257 -12.47 -17.61 5.54
C ASP A 257 -11.31 -16.95 4.79
N THR A 258 -10.42 -17.75 4.16
CA THR A 258 -9.29 -17.20 3.40
C THR A 258 -9.74 -16.45 2.16
N THR A 259 -10.74 -16.96 1.44
CA THR A 259 -11.33 -16.29 0.28
C THR A 259 -12.06 -15.01 0.68
N LEU A 260 -12.84 -15.06 1.77
CA LEU A 260 -13.55 -13.89 2.29
C LEU A 260 -12.58 -12.77 2.63
N VAL A 261 -11.51 -13.07 3.38
CA VAL A 261 -10.49 -12.07 3.75
C VAL A 261 -9.79 -11.52 2.52
N ALA A 262 -9.43 -12.36 1.54
CA ALA A 262 -8.82 -11.92 0.29
C ALA A 262 -9.70 -10.93 -0.48
N VAL A 263 -10.99 -11.26 -0.65
CA VAL A 263 -11.95 -10.41 -1.38
C VAL A 263 -12.20 -9.10 -0.64
N ILE A 264 -12.36 -9.13 0.68
CA ILE A 264 -12.53 -7.92 1.49
C ILE A 264 -11.29 -7.02 1.37
N CYS A 265 -10.09 -7.58 1.48
CA CYS A 265 -8.85 -6.82 1.31
C CYS A 265 -8.73 -6.22 -0.09
N ALA A 266 -9.02 -6.99 -1.14
CA ALA A 266 -9.02 -6.51 -2.52
C ALA A 266 -10.01 -5.36 -2.72
N PHE A 267 -11.21 -5.47 -2.16
CA PHE A 267 -12.23 -4.42 -2.19
C PHE A 267 -11.76 -3.15 -1.49
N ILE A 268 -11.18 -3.27 -0.29
CA ILE A 268 -10.65 -2.12 0.46
C ILE A 268 -9.54 -1.44 -0.34
N VAL A 269 -8.57 -2.20 -0.88
CA VAL A 269 -7.48 -1.65 -1.70
C VAL A 269 -8.04 -0.90 -2.90
N ARG A 270 -8.96 -1.51 -3.66
CA ARG A 270 -9.60 -0.89 -4.83
C ARG A 270 -10.37 0.38 -4.47
N SER A 271 -11.09 0.38 -3.36
CA SER A 271 -11.84 1.54 -2.89
C SER A 271 -10.92 2.70 -2.51
N LYS A 272 -9.81 2.40 -1.81
CA LYS A 272 -8.81 3.40 -1.44
C LYS A 272 -8.05 3.92 -2.66
N GLU A 273 -7.71 3.05 -3.61
CA GLU A 273 -7.06 3.43 -4.86
C GLU A 273 -7.90 4.46 -5.62
N ARG A 274 -9.18 4.18 -5.87
CA ARG A 274 -10.07 5.12 -6.57
C ARG A 274 -10.12 6.49 -5.91
N LYS A 275 -10.25 6.53 -4.58
CA LYS A 275 -10.26 7.80 -3.85
C LYS A 275 -8.94 8.54 -3.99
N LEU A 276 -7.81 7.85 -3.84
CA LEU A 276 -6.49 8.45 -3.95
C LEU A 276 -6.16 8.91 -5.38
N LEU A 277 -6.60 8.17 -6.39
CA LEU A 277 -6.46 8.58 -7.79
C LEU A 277 -7.25 9.85 -8.07
N ASN A 278 -8.52 9.92 -7.67
CA ASN A 278 -9.33 11.13 -7.83
C ASN A 278 -8.69 12.33 -7.13
N ASP A 279 -8.32 12.18 -5.84
CA ASP A 279 -7.64 13.23 -5.09
C ASP A 279 -6.32 13.66 -5.76
N THR A 280 -5.63 12.73 -6.45
CA THR A 280 -4.38 13.04 -7.14
C THR A 280 -4.64 13.76 -8.46
N SER A 281 -5.65 13.35 -9.23
CA SER A 281 -6.08 14.05 -10.44
C SER A 281 -6.50 15.48 -10.16
N ASP A 282 -7.21 15.73 -9.06
CA ASP A 282 -7.57 17.09 -8.63
C ASP A 282 -6.31 17.96 -8.39
N LEU A 283 -5.27 17.40 -7.76
CA LEU A 283 -3.99 18.09 -7.55
C LEU A 283 -3.25 18.36 -8.87
N LEU A 284 -3.43 17.52 -9.89
CA LEU A 284 -2.83 17.74 -11.22
C LEU A 284 -3.51 18.88 -11.96
N ILE A 285 -4.84 18.94 -11.88
CA ILE A 285 -5.65 20.04 -12.42
C ILE A 285 -5.25 21.35 -11.72
N GLU A 286 -5.18 21.36 -10.39
CA GLU A 286 -4.74 22.53 -9.61
C GLU A 286 -3.32 22.96 -10.03
N ARG A 287 -2.40 22.01 -10.22
CA ARG A 287 -1.05 22.29 -10.71
C ARG A 287 -1.06 22.95 -12.09
N GLU A 288 -1.87 22.45 -13.02
CA GLU A 288 -2.00 23.03 -14.36
C GLU A 288 -2.57 24.45 -14.30
N GLU A 289 -3.62 24.66 -13.51
CA GLU A 289 -4.22 25.97 -13.28
C GLU A 289 -3.21 26.98 -12.71
N ILE A 290 -2.35 26.56 -11.77
CA ILE A 290 -1.28 27.41 -11.22
C ILE A 290 -0.28 27.83 -12.29
N ILE A 291 0.05 26.96 -13.26
CA ILE A 291 0.98 27.33 -14.33
C ILE A 291 0.31 28.24 -15.35
N GLU A 292 -0.93 27.96 -15.74
CA GLU A 292 -1.68 28.81 -16.66
C GLU A 292 -1.89 30.21 -16.07
N SER A 293 -2.46 30.28 -14.86
CA SER A 293 -2.78 31.53 -14.18
C SER A 293 -1.56 32.25 -13.60
N GLY A 294 -0.54 31.52 -13.16
CA GLY A 294 0.61 32.06 -12.43
C GLY A 294 1.87 32.25 -13.27
N LEU A 295 2.03 31.52 -14.38
CA LEU A 295 3.17 31.67 -15.29
C LEU A 295 2.71 32.27 -16.62
N PHE A 296 1.85 31.59 -17.38
CA PHE A 296 1.54 31.99 -18.75
C PHE A 296 0.76 33.30 -18.86
N SER A 297 -0.17 33.56 -17.93
CA SER A 297 -0.89 34.84 -17.87
C SER A 297 0.03 36.07 -17.79
N LYS A 298 1.23 35.92 -17.21
CA LYS A 298 2.20 37.01 -17.03
C LYS A 298 2.92 37.38 -18.32
N PHE A 299 2.89 36.51 -19.32
CA PHE A 299 3.49 36.69 -20.65
C PHE A 299 2.46 37.01 -21.74
N SER A 300 1.17 36.86 -21.46
CA SER A 300 0.05 36.98 -22.43
C SER A 300 -0.29 38.44 -22.83
N LYS A 301 0.63 39.40 -22.73
CA LYS A 301 0.41 40.80 -23.14
C LYS A 301 1.51 41.29 -24.06
#